data_AF-A0A6H1P4L6-F1
#
_entry.id   AF-A0A6H1P4L6-F1
#
_cell.length_a   1.000
_cell.length_b   1.000
_cell.length_c   1.000
_cell.angle_alpha   90.00
_cell.angle_beta   90.00
_cell.angle_gamma   90.00
#
_symmetry.space_group_name_H-M   'P 1'
#
loop_
_entity.id
_entity.type
_entity.pdbx_description
1 polymer ?
#
loop_
_entity_poly.entity_id
_entity_poly.type
_entity_poly.pdbx_seq_one_letter_code
_entity_poly.pdbx_strand_id
1 'polypeptide(L)' 'MRKVEVTPYNEQWVSLFEEEANKLHEIFGSEIIHIHHIGSTSRKRRSTFLV' A
#
# COMPACT_ATOMS: atom_id res chain seq x y z
N MET A 1 3.18 -23.65 0.12
CA MET A 1 4.30 -22.69 0.18
C MET A 1 3.84 -21.42 -0.53
N ARG A 2 3.82 -20.25 0.13
CA ARG A 2 3.48 -18.97 -0.53
C ARG A 2 4.65 -18.57 -1.44
N LYS A 3 4.37 -18.12 -2.66
CA LYS A 3 5.40 -17.62 -3.58
C LYS A 3 5.80 -16.23 -3.09
N VAL A 4 7.06 -16.06 -2.71
CA VAL A 4 7.61 -14.77 -2.31
C VAL A 4 8.48 -14.26 -3.45
N GLU A 5 8.17 -13.07 -3.96
CA GLU A 5 8.94 -12.41 -5.00
C GLU A 5 9.44 -11.06 -4.48
N VAL A 6 10.71 -10.79 -4.72
CA VAL A 6 11.35 -9.52 -4.34
C VAL A 6 11.54 -8.72 -5.62
N THR A 7 10.92 -7.56 -5.68
CA THR A 7 10.97 -6.67 -6.84
C THR A 7 11.54 -5.31 -6.46
N PRO A 8 12.09 -4.56 -7.44
CA PRO A 8 12.41 -3.16 -7.22
C PRO A 8 11.17 -2.38 -6.78
N TYR A 9 11.40 -1.27 -6.07
CA TYR A 9 10.29 -0.41 -5.67
C TYR A 9 9.51 0.10 -6.89
N ASN A 10 8.20 -0.07 -6.87
CA ASN A 10 7.30 0.48 -7.88
C ASN A 10 6.67 1.78 -7.36
N GLU A 11 6.90 2.89 -8.08
CA GLU A 11 6.35 4.20 -7.73
C GLU A 11 4.82 4.24 -7.78
N GLN A 12 4.19 3.34 -8.55
CA GLN A 12 2.73 3.20 -8.64
C GLN A 12 2.09 2.69 -7.34
N TRP A 13 2.87 2.14 -6.39
CA TRP A 13 2.28 1.68 -5.12
C TRP A 13 1.71 2.81 -4.29
N VAL A 14 2.22 4.02 -4.44
CA VAL A 14 1.67 5.20 -3.76
C VAL A 14 0.26 5.49 -4.30
N SER A 15 0.10 5.53 -5.62
CA SER A 15 -1.22 5.78 -6.24
C SER A 15 -2.22 4.65 -5.98
N LEU A 16 -1.76 3.38 -5.96
CA LEU A 16 -2.62 2.25 -5.64
C LEU A 16 -3.10 2.27 -4.18
N PHE A 17 -2.22 2.71 -3.26
CA PHE A 17 -2.61 2.92 -1.88
C PHE A 17 -3.67 4.04 -1.76
N GLU A 18 -3.46 5.18 -2.44
CA GLU A 18 -4.41 6.29 -2.42
C GLU A 18 -5.78 5.90 -2.98
N GLU A 19 -5.80 5.15 -4.08
CA GLU A 19 -7.05 4.63 -4.67
C GLU A 19 -7.83 3.77 -3.67
N GLU A 20 -7.15 2.84 -3.01
CA GLU A 20 -7.80 1.94 -2.04
C GLU A 20 -8.21 2.68 -0.77
N ALA A 21 -7.40 3.64 -0.30
CA ALA A 21 -7.74 4.50 0.83
C ALA A 21 -9.00 5.33 0.55
N ASN A 22 -9.17 5.83 -0.67
CA ASN A 22 -10.37 6.55 -1.08
C ASN A 22 -11.62 5.65 -1.07
N LYS A 23 -11.52 4.43 -1.58
CA LYS A 23 -12.63 3.45 -1.51
C LYS A 23 -13.02 3.15 -0.07
N LEU A 24 -12.03 2.98 0.82
CA LEU A 24 -12.30 2.77 2.25
C LEU A 24 -12.96 4.00 2.88
N HIS A 25 -12.54 5.21 2.51
CA HIS A 25 -13.20 6.44 2.94
C HIS A 25 -14.65 6.55 2.44
N GLU A 26 -14.95 6.11 1.22
CA GLU A 26 -16.33 6.09 0.71
C GLU A 26 -17.22 5.11 1.48
N ILE A 27 -16.67 3.97 1.92
CA ILE A 27 -17.42 2.93 2.64
C ILE A 27 -17.63 3.28 4.11
N PHE A 28 -16.57 3.70 4.80
CA PHE A 28 -16.57 3.90 6.25
C PHE A 28 -16.77 5.37 6.66
N GLY A 29 -16.59 6.31 5.74
CA GLY A 29 -16.86 7.74 5.95
C GLY A 29 -16.18 8.29 7.20
N SER A 30 -17.00 8.75 8.16
CA SER A 30 -16.56 9.38 9.40
C SER A 30 -15.99 8.42 10.45
N GLU A 31 -16.16 7.10 10.29
CA GLU A 31 -15.58 6.12 11.22
C GLU A 31 -14.06 6.01 11.06
N ILE A 32 -13.53 6.42 9.90
CA ILE A 32 -12.09 6.44 9.66
C ILE A 32 -11.48 7.69 10.26
N ILE A 33 -10.69 7.51 11.31
CA ILE A 33 -9.89 8.58 11.91
C ILE A 33 -8.68 8.86 11.01
N HIS A 34 -7.87 7.85 10.70
CA HIS A 34 -6.69 7.95 9.83
C HIS A 34 -6.41 6.65 9.05
N ILE A 35 -5.89 6.78 7.83
CA ILE A 35 -5.35 5.68 7.03
C ILE A 35 -3.86 5.92 6.80
N HIS A 36 -3.03 4.91 7.06
CA HIS A 36 -1.59 4.99 6.90
C HIS A 36 -1.08 3.91 5.93
N HIS A 37 -0.25 4.30 4.96
CA HIS A 37 0.46 3.36 4.10
C HIS A 37 1.62 2.74 4.88
N ILE A 38 1.49 1.47 5.27
CA ILE A 38 2.52 0.74 6.02
C ILE A 38 3.08 -0.44 5.21
N GLY A 39 4.28 -0.90 5.56
CA GLY A 39 4.93 -2.06 4.95
C GLY A 39 6.05 -1.70 3.97
N SER A 40 6.55 -2.72 3.26
CA SER A 40 7.69 -2.61 2.35
C SER A 40 7.37 -1.72 1.14
N THR A 41 6.11 -1.72 0.68
CA THR A 41 5.62 -0.94 -0.48
C THR A 41 5.37 0.55 -0.18
N SER A 42 5.38 0.95 1.09
CA SER A 42 5.18 2.35 1.53
C SER A 42 6.43 3.22 1.36
N ARG A 43 7.62 2.60 1.32
CA ARG A 43 8.88 3.34 1.28
C ARG A 43 9.68 3.03 0.04
N LYS A 44 10.11 4.08 -0.66
CA LYS A 44 11.11 4.00 -1.73
C LYS A 44 12.45 3.54 -1.16
N ARG A 45 12.67 2.22 -1.20
CA ARG A 45 13.96 1.57 -0.93
C ARG A 45 14.40 0.84 -2.20
N ARG A 46 15.71 0.58 -2.34
CA ARG A 46 16.27 -0.08 -3.54
C ARG A 46 15.66 -1.46 -3.86
N SER A 47 14.98 -2.11 -2.91
CA SER A 47 14.35 -3.41 -3.08
C SER A 47 13.17 -3.56 -2.11
N THR A 48 12.08 -4.19 -2.56
CA THR A 48 10.81 -4.36 -1.83
C THR A 48 10.38 -5.82 -1.87
N PHE A 49 9.97 -6.35 -0.72
CA PHE A 49 9.43 -7.71 -0.62
C PHE A 49 7.92 -7.69 -0.88
N LEU A 50 7.45 -8.42 -1.90
CA LEU A 50 6.03 -8.75 -2.09
C LEU A 50 5.77 -10.09 -1.39
N VAL A 51 4.90 -10.09 -0.37
CA VAL A 51 4.55 -11.27 0.45
C VAL A 51 3.15 -11.77 0.07
#